data_AF-A0A818BNC2-F1
#
_entry.id   AF-A0A818BNC2-F1
#
_cell.length_a   1.000
_cell.length_b   1.000
_cell.length_c   1.000
_cell.angle_alpha   90.00
_cell.angle_beta   90.00
_cell.angle_gamma   90.00
#
_symmetry.space_group_name_H-M   'P 1'
#
loop_
_entity.id
_entity.type
_entity.pdbx_description
1 polymer ?
#
loop_
_entity_poly.entity_id
_entity_poly.type
_entity_poly.pdbx_seq_one_letter_code
_entity_poly.pdbx_strand_id
1 'polypeptide(L)'
;MDIHRQIHLVLWKNFTIRRRRWPRVIFELIWPLFLFFILMWVRTRNLTLHYDACHNDPKYLGSTGFLPALQSYICRYNNTCYNQSKRTDQFNDAKSFWNLILNVTDTLSIIVNDDEVSSNLSELFSQIKSLDILTNIWNGSIWA
;
A
#
# COMPACT_ATOMS: atom_id res chain seq x y z
N MET A 1 61.82 31.44 4.99
CA MET A 1 60.90 31.67 3.85
C MET A 1 59.49 31.65 4.41
N ASP A 2 58.74 32.76 4.32
CA ASP A 2 57.42 32.88 4.95
C ASP A 2 56.36 31.99 4.29
N ILE A 3 55.80 31.08 5.08
CA ILE A 3 54.69 30.18 4.71
C ILE A 3 53.46 30.95 4.22
N HIS A 4 53.17 32.11 4.81
CA HIS A 4 52.04 32.97 4.39
C HIS A 4 52.15 33.41 2.93
N ARG A 5 53.37 33.72 2.47
CA ARG A 5 53.60 34.15 1.08
C ARG A 5 53.40 33.00 0.09
N GLN A 6 53.79 31.78 0.48
CA GLN A 6 53.56 30.57 -0.33
C GLN A 6 52.06 30.23 -0.42
N ILE A 7 51.34 30.27 0.71
CA ILE A 7 49.89 30.04 0.75
C ILE A 7 49.16 31.07 -0.12
N HIS A 8 49.51 32.36 0.01
CA HIS A 8 48.92 33.43 -0.78
C HIS A 8 49.14 33.23 -2.30
N LEU A 9 50.36 32.84 -2.71
CA LEU A 9 50.67 32.56 -4.12
C LEU A 9 49.86 31.38 -4.68
N VAL A 10 49.68 30.31 -3.89
CA VAL A 10 48.87 29.15 -4.28
C VAL A 10 47.39 29.51 -4.40
N LEU A 11 46.85 30.29 -3.46
CA LEU A 11 45.47 30.77 -3.51
C LEU A 11 45.26 31.73 -4.68
N TRP A 12 46.16 32.68 -4.93
CA TRP A 12 46.11 33.58 -6.08
C TRP A 12 46.07 32.79 -7.39
N LYS A 13 46.96 31.80 -7.54
CA LYS A 13 47.00 30.95 -8.74
C LYS A 13 45.68 30.23 -8.96
N ASN A 14 45.12 29.61 -7.91
CA ASN A 14 43.83 28.92 -7.98
C ASN A 14 42.67 29.88 -8.30
N PHE A 15 42.65 31.06 -7.68
CA PHE A 15 41.64 32.08 -7.92
C PHE A 15 41.68 32.63 -9.36
N THR A 16 42.89 32.89 -9.88
CA THR A 16 43.08 33.44 -11.23
C THR A 16 42.69 32.43 -12.32
N ILE A 17 42.98 31.14 -12.10
CA ILE A 17 42.55 30.06 -13.01
C ILE A 17 41.02 29.96 -13.07
N ARG A 18 40.34 30.08 -11.92
CA ARG A 18 38.86 30.10 -11.86
C ARG A 18 38.29 31.36 -12.53
N ARG A 19 38.91 32.53 -12.29
CA ARG A 19 38.51 33.80 -12.89
C ARG A 19 38.64 33.84 -14.42
N ARG A 20 39.56 33.07 -15.01
CA ARG A 20 39.70 32.98 -16.48
C ARG A 20 38.64 32.07 -17.15
N ARG A 21 37.93 31.23 -16.38
CA ARG A 21 36.81 30.37 -16.84
C ARG A 21 35.47 30.82 -16.23
N TRP A 22 35.18 32.12 -16.34
CA TRP A 22 33.90 32.73 -15.92
C TRP A 22 32.63 31.96 -16.28
N PRO A 23 32.45 31.40 -17.50
CA PRO A 23 31.20 30.70 -17.83
C PRO A 23 30.95 29.48 -16.92
N ARG A 24 31.99 28.72 -16.55
CA ARG A 24 31.83 27.53 -15.70
C ARG A 24 31.33 27.91 -14.29
N VAL A 25 31.87 28.99 -13.72
CA VAL A 25 31.47 29.49 -12.40
C VAL A 25 30.03 30.02 -12.42
N ILE A 26 29.64 30.69 -13.51
CA ILE A 26 28.27 31.18 -13.69
C ILE A 26 27.28 30.00 -13.75
N PHE A 27 27.55 28.96 -14.54
CA PHE A 27 26.67 27.78 -14.58
C PHE A 27 26.58 27.07 -13.23
N GLU A 28 27.69 26.95 -12.51
CA GLU A 28 27.74 26.34 -11.18
C GLU A 28 26.92 27.12 -10.14
N LEU A 29 26.79 28.44 -10.29
CA LEU A 29 25.96 29.30 -9.42
C LEU A 29 24.49 29.39 -9.89
N ILE A 30 24.25 29.46 -11.20
CA ILE A 30 22.91 29.54 -11.78
C ILE A 30 22.15 28.24 -11.56
N TRP A 31 22.82 27.09 -11.64
CA TRP A 31 22.19 25.78 -11.45
C TRP A 31 21.43 25.62 -10.13
N PRO A 32 22.02 25.86 -8.93
CA PRO A 32 21.30 25.77 -7.66
C PRO A 32 20.19 26.82 -7.54
N LEU A 33 20.39 28.03 -8.08
CA LEU A 33 19.35 29.07 -8.11
C LEU A 33 18.15 28.64 -8.97
N PHE A 34 18.40 28.07 -10.14
CA PHE A 34 17.36 27.61 -11.05
C PHE A 34 16.50 26.50 -10.42
N LEU A 35 17.14 25.53 -9.76
CA LEU A 35 16.43 24.49 -9.01
C LEU A 35 15.56 25.09 -7.90
N PHE A 36 16.07 26.09 -7.17
CA PHE A 36 15.30 26.76 -6.13
C PHE A 36 14.08 27.50 -6.69
N PHE A 37 14.23 28.21 -7.81
CA PHE A 37 13.12 28.89 -8.47
C PHE A 37 12.05 27.93 -8.97
N ILE A 38 12.42 26.77 -9.52
CA ILE A 38 11.44 25.73 -9.90
C ILE A 38 10.66 25.24 -8.69
N LEU A 39 11.35 24.91 -7.59
CA LEU A 39 10.70 24.44 -6.36
C LEU A 39 9.76 25.51 -5.78
N MET A 40 10.20 26.78 -5.77
CA MET A 40 9.37 27.91 -5.34
C MET A 40 8.14 28.05 -6.25
N TRP A 41 8.31 27.94 -7.57
CA TRP A 41 7.20 28.02 -8.53
C TRP A 41 6.17 26.91 -8.30
N VAL A 42 6.62 25.67 -8.16
CA VAL A 42 5.76 24.51 -7.84
C VAL A 42 5.02 24.73 -6.52
N ARG A 43 5.70 25.26 -5.50
CA ARG A 43 5.08 25.59 -4.22
C ARG A 43 4.00 26.66 -4.37
N THR A 44 4.24 27.73 -5.14
CA THR A 44 3.27 28.81 -5.36
C THR A 44 2.00 28.33 -6.07
N ARG A 45 2.09 27.26 -6.87
CA ARG A 45 0.91 26.62 -7.48
C ARG A 45 0.02 25.88 -6.48
N ASN A 46 0.37 25.86 -5.18
CA ASN A 46 -0.44 25.34 -4.08
C ASN A 46 -1.19 24.05 -4.45
N LEU A 47 -0.44 22.99 -4.79
CA LEU A 47 -0.98 21.63 -4.99
C LEU A 47 -1.56 21.00 -3.70
N THR A 48 -1.61 21.75 -2.60
CA THR A 48 -2.17 21.31 -1.33
C THR A 48 -3.69 21.30 -1.40
N LEU A 49 -4.23 20.22 -1.96
CA LEU A 49 -5.62 19.84 -1.76
C LEU A 49 -5.81 19.54 -0.27
N HIS A 50 -6.59 20.38 0.41
CA HIS A 50 -6.97 20.16 1.80
C HIS A 50 -8.12 19.16 1.80
N TYR A 51 -7.88 18.01 2.43
CA TYR A 51 -8.90 17.01 2.69
C TYR A 51 -9.15 17.01 4.20
N ASP A 52 -10.42 17.08 4.59
CA ASP A 52 -10.82 16.88 5.98
C ASP A 52 -10.40 15.50 6.47
N ALA A 53 -10.34 15.31 7.80
CA ALA A 53 -9.91 14.07 8.41
C ALA A 53 -10.74 12.88 7.90
N CYS A 54 -10.10 12.07 7.05
CA CYS A 54 -10.69 10.91 6.41
C CYS A 54 -10.26 9.64 7.12
N HIS A 55 -11.21 8.88 7.66
CA HIS A 55 -10.96 7.57 8.24
C HIS A 55 -11.45 6.49 7.29
N ASN A 56 -10.50 5.67 6.84
CA ASN A 56 -10.80 4.44 6.13
C ASN A 56 -11.00 3.33 7.14
N ASP A 57 -11.97 2.48 6.89
CA ASP A 57 -12.17 1.32 7.72
C ASP A 57 -10.90 0.39 7.69
N PRO A 58 -10.66 -0.41 8.74
CA PRO A 58 -9.43 -1.22 8.87
C PRO A 58 -9.42 -2.53 8.05
N LYS A 59 -8.49 -2.69 7.10
CA LYS A 59 -8.32 -3.95 6.34
C LYS A 59 -7.42 -4.92 7.09
N TYR A 60 -7.81 -6.19 7.16
CA TYR A 60 -6.99 -7.21 7.81
C TYR A 60 -5.93 -7.72 6.85
N LEU A 61 -4.74 -7.94 7.39
CA LEU A 61 -3.59 -8.46 6.67
C LEU A 61 -3.69 -10.00 6.62
N GLY A 62 -3.06 -10.63 5.62
CA GLY A 62 -3.08 -12.10 5.47
C GLY A 62 -2.55 -12.87 6.68
N SER A 63 -1.76 -12.22 7.54
CA SER A 63 -1.25 -12.77 8.81
C SER A 63 -2.31 -12.93 9.90
N THR A 64 -3.46 -12.24 9.80
CA THR A 64 -4.62 -12.43 10.71
C THR A 64 -5.49 -13.61 10.26
N GLY A 65 -5.11 -14.29 9.17
CA GLY A 65 -5.86 -15.36 8.53
C GLY A 65 -6.31 -14.98 7.13
N PHE A 66 -6.24 -15.92 6.19
CA PHE A 66 -6.57 -15.67 4.78
C PHE A 66 -8.05 -15.33 4.55
N LEU A 67 -8.96 -16.09 5.15
CA LEU A 67 -10.41 -15.87 5.03
C LEU A 67 -10.85 -14.48 5.52
N PRO A 68 -10.52 -14.04 6.77
CA PRO A 68 -10.90 -12.71 7.22
C PRO A 68 -10.21 -11.59 6.43
N ALA A 69 -8.97 -11.79 5.98
CA ALA A 69 -8.30 -10.85 5.09
C ALA A 69 -9.06 -10.70 3.76
N LEU A 70 -9.31 -11.80 3.07
CA LEU A 70 -9.98 -11.82 1.77
C LEU A 70 -11.41 -11.26 1.85
N GLN A 71 -12.17 -11.65 2.86
CA GLN A 71 -13.50 -11.10 3.13
C GLN A 71 -13.45 -9.57 3.24
N SER A 72 -12.45 -9.06 3.94
CA SER A 72 -12.32 -7.61 4.19
C SER A 72 -11.86 -6.84 2.96
N TYR A 73 -11.09 -7.47 2.06
CA TYR A 73 -10.78 -6.90 0.75
C TYR A 73 -11.99 -6.89 -0.19
N ILE A 74 -12.83 -7.93 -0.16
CA ILE A 74 -14.01 -8.06 -1.02
C ILE A 74 -15.14 -7.15 -0.53
N CYS A 75 -15.53 -7.27 0.74
CA CYS A 75 -16.60 -6.47 1.34
C CYS A 75 -16.26 -4.98 1.36
N ARG A 76 -14.98 -4.62 1.48
CA ARG A 76 -14.51 -3.23 1.57
C ARG A 76 -13.49 -2.91 0.49
N TYR A 77 -13.85 -3.29 -0.72
CA TYR A 77 -13.11 -2.98 -1.95
C TYR A 77 -13.08 -1.47 -2.20
N ASN A 78 -14.23 -0.81 -2.07
CA ASN A 78 -14.33 0.63 -2.21
C ASN A 78 -13.80 1.29 -0.91
N ASN A 79 -12.66 1.98 -0.97
CA ASN A 79 -12.06 2.67 0.18
C ASN A 79 -12.87 3.93 0.54
N THR A 80 -14.12 3.74 0.99
CA THR A 80 -15.00 4.83 1.36
C THR A 80 -14.44 5.58 2.56
N CYS A 81 -14.51 6.90 2.46
CA CYS A 81 -13.99 7.83 3.44
C CYS A 81 -15.09 8.21 4.45
N TYR A 82 -14.79 8.12 5.75
CA TYR A 82 -15.69 8.57 6.81
C TYR A 82 -15.05 9.66 7.66
N ASN A 83 -15.84 10.60 8.16
CA ASN A 83 -15.35 11.70 9.00
C ASN A 83 -14.92 11.25 10.41
N GLN A 84 -15.19 10.00 10.82
CA GLN A 84 -14.87 9.45 12.14
C GLN A 84 -14.49 7.97 12.06
N SER A 85 -13.70 7.49 13.04
CA SER A 85 -13.28 6.08 13.07
C SER A 85 -14.41 5.14 13.47
N LYS A 86 -14.79 4.23 12.57
CA LYS A 86 -15.77 3.19 12.87
C LYS A 86 -15.07 1.94 13.42
N ARG A 87 -14.81 1.94 14.73
CA ARG A 87 -14.21 0.77 15.41
C ARG A 87 -15.21 -0.41 15.54
N THR A 88 -16.51 -0.13 15.46
CA THR A 88 -17.61 -1.09 15.72
C THR A 88 -17.98 -1.95 14.50
N ASP A 89 -17.57 -1.57 13.29
CA ASP A 89 -18.06 -2.21 12.05
C ASP A 89 -17.32 -3.52 11.73
N GLN A 90 -16.08 -3.69 12.19
CA GLN A 90 -15.32 -4.95 12.03
C GLN A 90 -16.03 -6.17 12.64
N PHE A 91 -16.66 -5.99 13.81
CA PHE A 91 -17.42 -7.04 14.47
C PHE A 91 -18.75 -7.34 13.73
N ASN A 92 -19.37 -6.30 13.17
CA ASN A 92 -20.62 -6.43 12.43
C ASN A 92 -20.42 -7.12 11.07
N ASP A 93 -19.29 -6.91 10.40
CA ASP A 93 -18.95 -7.57 9.14
C ASP A 93 -18.64 -9.07 9.31
N ALA A 94 -17.91 -9.41 10.38
CA ALA A 94 -17.73 -10.82 10.73
C ALA A 94 -19.07 -11.48 11.05
N LYS A 95 -19.93 -10.80 11.82
CA LYS A 95 -21.26 -11.29 12.18
C LYS A 95 -22.19 -11.44 10.97
N SER A 96 -22.18 -10.50 10.03
CA SER A 96 -23.02 -10.58 8.82
C SER A 96 -22.59 -11.73 7.91
N PHE A 97 -21.29 -11.97 7.77
CA PHE A 97 -20.77 -13.13 7.04
C PHE A 97 -21.14 -14.44 7.73
N TRP A 98 -20.97 -14.56 9.05
CA TRP A 98 -21.40 -15.75 9.79
C TRP A 98 -22.91 -15.99 9.66
N ASN A 99 -23.72 -14.95 9.72
CA ASN A 99 -25.16 -15.07 9.50
C ASN A 99 -25.52 -15.53 8.08
N LEU A 100 -24.78 -15.09 7.06
CA LEU A 100 -24.95 -15.57 5.68
C LEU A 100 -24.57 -17.05 5.56
N ILE A 101 -23.44 -17.46 6.13
CA ILE A 101 -23.01 -18.86 6.14
C ILE A 101 -24.04 -19.74 6.85
N LEU A 102 -24.51 -19.32 8.04
CA LEU A 102 -25.51 -20.06 8.81
C LEU A 102 -26.84 -20.21 8.04
N ASN A 103 -27.31 -19.15 7.39
CA ASN A 103 -28.55 -19.21 6.61
C ASN A 103 -28.41 -20.12 5.37
N VAL A 104 -27.24 -20.12 4.73
CA VAL A 104 -26.96 -21.03 3.61
C VAL A 104 -26.87 -22.48 4.10
N THR A 105 -26.22 -22.75 5.22
CA THR A 105 -26.19 -24.11 5.77
C THR A 105 -27.56 -24.60 6.21
N ASP A 106 -28.40 -23.73 6.78
CA ASP A 106 -29.75 -24.08 7.20
C ASP A 106 -30.62 -24.44 6.00
N THR A 107 -30.58 -23.63 4.93
CA THR A 107 -31.32 -23.93 3.69
C THR A 107 -30.79 -25.18 2.98
N LEU A 108 -29.47 -25.37 2.95
CA LEU A 108 -28.85 -26.58 2.40
C LEU A 108 -29.17 -27.82 3.23
N SER A 109 -29.29 -27.74 4.55
CA SER A 109 -29.67 -28.89 5.37
C SER A 109 -31.08 -29.41 5.05
N ILE A 110 -32.01 -28.51 4.72
CA ILE A 110 -33.37 -28.83 4.29
C ILE A 110 -33.36 -29.49 2.91
N ILE A 111 -32.53 -28.96 2.01
CA ILE A 111 -32.40 -29.45 0.63
C ILE A 111 -31.63 -30.78 0.56
N VAL A 112 -30.59 -30.97 1.38
CA VAL A 112 -29.76 -32.19 1.47
C VAL A 112 -30.51 -33.36 2.10
N ASN A 113 -31.51 -33.08 2.93
CA ASN A 113 -32.42 -34.11 3.44
C ASN A 113 -33.31 -34.72 2.33
N ASP A 114 -33.29 -34.16 1.13
CA ASP A 114 -33.87 -34.78 -0.05
C ASP A 114 -32.87 -35.82 -0.62
N ASP A 115 -33.30 -37.08 -0.67
CA ASP A 115 -32.47 -38.22 -1.07
C ASP A 115 -31.90 -38.03 -2.49
N GLU A 116 -32.62 -37.34 -3.38
CA GLU A 116 -32.18 -37.05 -4.75
C GLU A 116 -31.01 -36.05 -4.78
N VAL A 117 -31.04 -35.04 -3.90
CA VAL A 117 -30.06 -33.95 -3.91
C VAL A 117 -28.76 -34.35 -3.19
N SER A 118 -28.84 -35.24 -2.20
CA SER A 118 -27.67 -35.78 -1.48
C SER A 118 -26.64 -36.43 -2.41
N SER A 119 -27.12 -37.16 -3.42
CA SER A 119 -26.27 -37.86 -4.40
C SER A 119 -25.51 -36.89 -5.31
N ASN A 120 -26.20 -35.90 -5.88
CA ASN A 120 -25.62 -34.87 -6.74
C ASN A 120 -24.62 -33.96 -6.01
N LEU A 121 -24.88 -33.67 -4.73
CA LEU A 121 -23.96 -32.86 -3.91
C LEU A 121 -22.66 -33.62 -3.58
N SER A 122 -22.74 -34.91 -3.29
CA SER A 122 -21.56 -35.73 -3.02
C SER A 122 -20.59 -35.76 -4.21
N GLU A 123 -21.13 -35.75 -5.44
CA GLU A 123 -20.35 -35.72 -6.67
C GLU A 123 -19.66 -34.35 -6.87
N LEU A 124 -20.37 -33.24 -6.60
CA LEU A 124 -19.80 -31.89 -6.64
C LEU A 124 -18.70 -31.66 -5.58
N PHE A 125 -18.91 -32.14 -4.35
CA PHE A 125 -17.89 -32.04 -3.31
C PHE A 125 -16.64 -32.85 -3.64
N SER A 126 -16.77 -33.98 -4.35
CA SER A 126 -15.63 -34.74 -4.85
C SER A 126 -14.80 -33.95 -5.87
N GLN A 127 -15.46 -33.17 -6.74
CA GLN A 127 -14.79 -32.30 -7.71
C GLN A 127 -14.09 -31.11 -7.03
N ILE A 128 -14.70 -30.53 -5.99
CA ILE A 128 -14.09 -29.43 -5.21
C ILE A 128 -12.86 -29.92 -4.43
N LYS A 129 -12.88 -31.15 -3.90
CA LYS A 129 -11.74 -31.78 -3.22
C LYS A 129 -10.54 -32.01 -4.16
N SER A 130 -10.78 -32.10 -5.47
CA SER A 130 -9.69 -32.17 -6.46
C SER A 130 -8.98 -30.82 -6.69
N LEU A 131 -9.65 -29.70 -6.39
CA LEU A 131 -9.09 -28.34 -6.46
C LEU A 131 -8.30 -27.95 -5.19
N ASP A 132 -8.21 -28.87 -4.22
CA ASP A 132 -7.49 -28.75 -2.95
C ASP A 132 -5.95 -28.71 -3.12
N ILE A 133 -5.44 -28.70 -4.35
CA ILE A 133 -4.02 -28.41 -4.67
C ILE A 133 -3.58 -27.07 -4.06
N LEU A 134 -4.52 -26.13 -3.85
CA LEU A 134 -4.23 -24.83 -3.26
C LEU A 134 -4.00 -24.85 -1.73
N THR A 135 -4.43 -25.89 -0.99
CA THR A 135 -4.18 -25.96 0.47
C THR A 135 -2.78 -26.46 0.81
N ASN A 136 -2.20 -27.29 -0.05
CA ASN A 136 -0.80 -27.75 0.09
C ASN A 136 0.23 -26.63 -0.17
N ILE A 137 -0.13 -25.61 -0.94
CA ILE A 137 0.72 -24.41 -1.16
C ILE A 137 0.75 -23.53 0.12
N TRP A 138 -0.31 -23.54 0.91
CA TRP A 138 -0.43 -22.73 2.12
C TRP A 138 0.31 -23.33 3.33
N ASN A 139 0.32 -24.65 3.50
CA ASN A 139 1.04 -25.30 4.62
C ASN A 139 2.57 -25.23 4.51
N GLY A 140 3.13 -24.95 3.33
CA GLY A 140 4.58 -24.84 3.11
C GLY A 140 5.19 -23.45 3.34
N SER A 141 4.38 -22.40 3.52
CA SER A 141 4.86 -20.99 3.56
C SER A 141 4.83 -20.36 4.95
N ILE A 142 4.50 -21.11 6.00
CA ILE A 142 4.41 -20.61 7.40
C ILE A 142 5.66 -20.94 8.24
N TRP A 143 6.67 -21.60 7.68
CA TRP A 143 7.95 -21.87 8.37
C TRP A 143 9.17 -21.60 7.47
N ALA A 144 9.32 -20.37 6.99
CA ALA A 144 10.60 -19.84 6.48
C ALA A 144 10.71 -18.34 6.79
#